data_AF-A0A444JEX7-F1
#
_entry.id   AF-A0A444JEX7-F1
#
_cell.length_a   1.000
_cell.length_b   1.000
_cell.length_c   1.000
_cell.angle_alpha   90.00
_cell.angle_beta   90.00
_cell.angle_gamma   90.00
#
_symmetry.space_group_name_H-M   'P 1'
#
loop_
_entity.id
_entity.type
_entity.pdbx_description
1 polymer ?
#
loop_
_entity_poly.entity_id
_entity_poly.type
_entity_poly.pdbx_seq_one_letter_code
_entity_poly.pdbx_strand_id
1 'polypeptide(L)'
;MADYKRAKEGNQDEFIEKIVYINRVAKVVKGGRRFSFSAIVVVGDGQGKVGYGLGKANQVPEAIRKGVEKARKDMQRVALTDVSIPHHIDGKFKS
;
A
#
# COMPACT_ATOMS: atom_id res chain seq x y z
N MET A 1 6.25 41.96 1.16
CA MET A 1 6.64 40.71 1.84
C MET A 1 5.36 39.91 1.99
N ALA A 2 5.09 38.97 1.09
CA ALA A 2 3.85 38.20 1.09
C ALA A 2 4.12 36.83 1.71
N ASP A 3 3.47 36.56 2.84
CA ASP A 3 3.44 35.28 3.52
C ASP A 3 2.89 34.19 2.60
N TYR A 4 3.78 33.42 1.98
CA TYR A 4 3.41 32.16 1.35
C TYR A 4 3.05 31.17 2.45
N LYS A 5 1.74 30.97 2.63
CA LYS A 5 1.13 29.92 3.44
C LYS A 5 1.98 28.65 3.43
N ARG A 6 2.56 28.34 4.60
CA ARG A 6 3.12 27.04 4.96
C ARG A 6 2.00 26.01 4.78
N ALA A 7 1.97 25.33 3.65
CA ALA A 7 1.07 24.22 3.40
C ALA A 7 1.47 23.08 4.33
N LYS A 8 0.84 23.08 5.51
CA LYS A 8 0.58 21.95 6.42
C LYS A 8 1.53 20.76 6.20
N GLU A 9 2.54 20.66 7.06
CA GLU A 9 3.15 19.39 7.46
C GLU A 9 2.02 18.53 8.05
N GLY A 10 1.23 17.93 7.16
CA GLY A 10 0.12 17.07 7.53
C GLY A 10 0.71 15.74 7.94
N ASN A 11 0.72 15.50 9.25
CA ASN A 11 0.93 14.22 9.91
C ASN A 11 1.64 13.19 9.04
N GLN A 12 2.95 13.02 9.27
CA GLN A 12 3.47 11.66 9.23
C GLN A 12 2.78 10.90 10.37
N ASP A 13 1.51 10.56 10.18
CA ASP A 13 0.88 9.51 10.97
C ASP A 13 1.85 8.34 10.89
N GLU A 14 2.29 7.83 12.05
CA GLU A 14 3.18 6.68 12.15
C GLU A 14 2.46 5.44 11.60
N PHE A 15 2.39 5.38 10.27
CA PHE A 15 1.81 4.26 9.58
C PHE A 15 2.85 3.16 9.53
N ILE A 16 2.44 1.98 10.01
CA ILE A 16 3.21 0.77 9.93
C ILE A 16 3.08 0.24 8.50
N GLU A 17 4.19 0.17 7.80
CA GLU A 17 4.26 -0.34 6.42
C GLU A 17 4.83 -1.76 6.44
N LYS A 18 4.12 -2.70 5.80
CA LYS A 18 4.55 -4.09 5.70
C LYS A 18 4.47 -4.59 4.27
N ILE A 19 5.58 -5.15 3.80
CA ILE A 19 5.67 -5.79 2.49
C ILE A 19 5.14 -7.21 2.63
N VAL A 20 4.14 -7.56 1.82
CA VAL A 20 3.54 -8.90 1.82
C VAL A 20 4.27 -9.81 0.83
N TYR A 21 4.40 -9.34 -0.42
CA TYR A 21 5.07 -10.10 -1.48
C TYR A 21 5.78 -9.17 -2.47
N ILE A 22 6.91 -9.66 -3.00
CA ILE A 22 7.63 -9.05 -4.12
C ILE A 22 7.77 -10.11 -5.21
N ASN A 23 7.31 -9.78 -6.41
CA ASN A 23 7.35 -10.64 -7.58
C ASN A 23 8.16 -9.98 -8.70
N ARG A 24 9.06 -10.75 -9.33
CA ARG A 24 9.64 -10.36 -10.62
C ARG A 24 8.72 -10.82 -11.74
N VAL A 25 8.15 -9.87 -12.48
CA VAL A 25 7.26 -10.12 -13.60
C VAL A 25 7.95 -9.80 -14.92
N ALA A 26 7.58 -10.49 -16.00
CA ALA A 26 8.22 -10.35 -17.30
C ALA A 26 7.20 -10.12 -18.41
N LYS A 27 7.50 -9.18 -19.32
CA LYS A 27 6.82 -9.03 -20.62
C LYS A 27 7.72 -9.57 -21.72
N VAL A 28 7.25 -10.57 -22.46
CA VAL A 28 7.97 -11.14 -23.61
C VAL A 28 7.90 -10.16 -24.80
N VAL A 29 9.02 -9.98 -25.49
CA VAL A 29 9.16 -9.16 -26.70
C VAL A 29 9.99 -9.93 -27.74
N LYS A 30 10.02 -9.46 -28.99
CA LYS A 30 10.68 -10.15 -30.11
C LYS A 30 12.15 -10.54 -29.86
N GLY A 31 12.88 -9.79 -29.02
CA GLY A 31 14.29 -10.02 -28.70
C GLY A 31 14.60 -10.47 -27.28
N GLY A 32 13.59 -10.89 -26.49
CA GLY A 32 13.82 -11.37 -25.13
C GLY A 32 12.68 -11.06 -24.16
N ARG A 33 13.03 -10.77 -22.90
CA ARG A 33 12.06 -10.47 -21.84
C ARG A 33 12.41 -9.16 -21.15
N ARG A 34 11.43 -8.26 -21.07
CA ARG A 34 11.52 -7.06 -20.22
C ARG A 34 11.02 -7.40 -18.83
N PHE A 35 11.90 -7.25 -17.84
CA PHE A 35 11.56 -7.52 -16.44
C PHE A 35 11.07 -6.25 -15.74
N SER A 36 10.16 -6.45 -14.79
CA SER A 36 9.73 -5.43 -13.83
C SER A 36 9.49 -6.12 -12.49
N PHE A 37 9.41 -5.34 -11.42
CA PHE A 37 9.07 -5.81 -10.09
C PHE A 37 7.68 -5.32 -9.71
N SER A 38 6.89 -6.21 -9.12
CA SER A 38 5.60 -5.93 -8.51
C SER A 38 5.72 -6.15 -7.01
N ALA A 39 5.24 -5.22 -6.20
CA ALA A 39 5.22 -5.32 -4.74
C ALA A 39 3.79 -5.13 -4.23
N ILE A 40 3.35 -6.01 -3.34
CA ILE A 40 2.11 -5.84 -2.57
C ILE A 40 2.51 -5.35 -1.18
N VAL A 41 1.96 -4.20 -0.80
CA VAL A 41 2.25 -3.52 0.46
C VAL A 41 0.95 -3.29 1.21
N VAL A 42 0.99 -3.49 2.52
CA VAL A 42 -0.09 -3.15 3.45
C VAL A 42 0.41 -2.04 4.36
N VAL A 43 -0.44 -1.06 4.63
CA VAL A 43 -0.18 0.10 5.47
C VAL A 43 -1.30 0.21 6.49
N GLY A 44 -0.99 0.56 7.74
CA GLY A 44 -2.02 0.77 8.76
C GLY A 44 -1.53 1.54 9.98
N ASP A 45 -2.48 2.04 10.77
CA ASP A 45 -2.23 2.82 12.01
C ASP A 45 -2.30 1.97 13.28
N GLY A 46 -2.60 0.68 13.17
CA GLY A 46 -2.80 -0.22 14.32
C GLY A 46 -4.09 0.05 15.11
N GLN A 47 -4.86 1.09 14.75
CA GLN A 47 -6.09 1.52 15.42
C GLN A 47 -7.33 1.26 14.55
N GLY A 48 -7.21 0.36 13.58
CA GLY A 48 -8.30 -0.07 12.71
C GLY A 48 -8.41 0.67 11.39
N LYS A 49 -7.46 1.54 11.00
CA LYS A 49 -7.33 1.93 9.59
C LYS A 49 -6.24 1.12 8.92
N VAL A 50 -6.60 0.50 7.80
CA VAL A 50 -5.69 -0.30 6.99
C VAL A 50 -5.92 -0.01 5.51
N GLY A 51 -4.84 -0.02 4.73
CA GLY A 51 -4.85 0.13 3.29
C GLY A 51 -3.90 -0.87 2.67
N TYR A 52 -4.18 -1.27 1.43
CA TYR A 52 -3.29 -2.14 0.67
C TYR A 52 -3.04 -1.54 -0.71
N GLY A 53 -1.89 -1.85 -1.29
CA GLY A 53 -1.45 -1.29 -2.55
C GLY A 53 -0.59 -2.25 -3.32
N LEU A 54 -0.84 -2.33 -4.63
CA LEU A 54 0.06 -2.97 -5.58
C LEU A 54 0.86 -1.89 -6.31
N GLY A 55 2.18 -1.95 -6.18
CA GLY A 55 3.11 -1.10 -6.90
C GLY A 55 3.91 -1.89 -7.93
N LYS A 56 4.16 -1.31 -9.10
CA LYS A 56 4.99 -1.92 -10.15
C LYS A 56 5.99 -0.92 -10.72
N ALA A 57 7.25 -1.31 -10.81
CA ALA A 57 8.33 -0.49 -11.34
C ALA A 57 9.46 -1.35 -11.93
N ASN A 58 10.47 -0.70 -12.49
CA ASN A 58 11.66 -1.40 -13.03
C ASN A 58 12.63 -1.84 -11.92
N GLN A 59 12.58 -1.16 -10.77
CA GLN A 59 13.40 -1.46 -9.60
C GLN A 59 12.51 -1.76 -8.39
N VAL A 60 13.03 -2.52 -7.43
CA VAL A 60 12.30 -2.93 -6.23
C VAL A 60 11.94 -1.73 -5.32
N PRO A 61 12.85 -0.79 -4.99
CA PRO A 61 12.51 0.32 -4.09
C PRO A 61 11.40 1.22 -4.66
N GLU A 62 11.43 1.48 -5.97
CA GLU A 62 10.37 2.24 -6.64
C GLU A 62 9.02 1.51 -6.63
N ALA A 63 9.02 0.19 -6.78
CA ALA A 63 7.80 -0.61 -6.75
C ALA A 63 7.16 -0.55 -5.35
N ILE A 64 7.98 -0.65 -4.30
CA ILE A 64 7.53 -0.53 -2.91
C ILE A 64 6.94 0.87 -2.67
N ARG A 65 7.66 1.93 -3.04
CA ARG A 65 7.19 3.32 -2.86
C ARG A 65 5.83 3.56 -3.54
N LYS A 66 5.67 3.10 -4.78
CA LYS A 66 4.37 3.18 -5.49
C LYS A 66 3.27 2.38 -4.80
N GLY A 67 3.62 1.23 -4.22
CA GLY A 67 2.70 0.42 -3.43
C GLY A 67 2.24 1.15 -2.16
N VAL A 68 3.17 1.75 -1.42
CA VAL A 68 2.90 2.56 -0.22
C VAL A 68 2.01 3.76 -0.53
N GLU A 69 2.36 4.54 -1.55
CA GLU A 69 1.57 5.72 -1.95
C GLU A 69 0.14 5.34 -2.35
N LYS A 70 -0.05 4.18 -2.99
CA LYS A 70 -1.38 3.66 -3.32
C LYS A 70 -2.12 3.19 -2.07
N ALA A 71 -1.47 2.43 -1.19
CA ALA A 71 -2.07 1.93 0.04
C ALA A 71 -2.52 3.08 0.96
N ARG A 72 -1.73 4.15 1.07
CA ARG A 72 -2.09 5.35 1.85
C ARG A 72 -3.32 6.07 1.31
N LYS A 73 -3.52 6.07 -0.01
CA LYS A 73 -4.71 6.67 -0.65
C LYS A 73 -5.96 5.81 -0.45
N ASP A 74 -5.80 4.49 -0.52
CA ASP A 74 -6.89 3.51 -0.40
C ASP A 74 -7.08 3.01 1.05
N MET A 75 -6.87 3.87 2.05
CA MET A 75 -7.05 3.54 3.47
C MET A 75 -8.53 3.36 3.81
N GLN A 76 -8.86 2.23 4.42
CA GLN A 76 -10.21 1.89 4.86
C GLN A 76 -10.26 1.67 6.37
N ARG A 77 -11.37 2.10 6.98
CA ARG A 77 -11.62 1.88 8.40
C ARG A 77 -12.31 0.52 8.60
N VAL A 78 -11.73 -0.31 9.44
CA VAL A 78 -12.25 -1.60 9.89
C VAL A 78 -12.90 -1.39 11.26
N ALA A 79 -14.08 -1.99 11.46
CA ALA A 79 -14.74 -1.97 12.75
C ALA A 79 -14.03 -2.95 13.70
N LEU A 80 -13.47 -2.41 14.77
CA LEU A 80 -12.83 -3.16 15.85
C LEU A 80 -13.54 -2.83 17.17
N THR A 81 -13.61 -3.82 18.06
CA THR A 81 -13.78 -3.61 19.49
C THR A 81 -12.39 -3.32 20.10
N ASP A 82 -12.25 -3.27 21.43
CA ASP A 82 -10.97 -2.93 22.07
C ASP A 82 -9.80 -3.82 21.66
N VAL A 83 -10.06 -5.12 21.41
CA VAL A 83 -9.01 -6.11 21.07
C VAL A 83 -9.40 -7.04 19.92
N SER A 84 -10.70 -7.13 19.56
CA SER A 84 -11.22 -8.15 18.65
C SER A 84 -12.15 -7.59 17.58
N ILE A 85 -12.55 -8.45 16.63
CA ILE A 85 -13.59 -8.17 15.66
C ILE A 85 -14.99 -8.34 16.29
N PRO A 86 -16.00 -7.53 15.89
CA PRO A 86 -17.31 -7.55 16.56
C PRO A 86 -18.11 -8.84 16.39
N HIS A 87 -17.99 -9.51 15.24
CA HIS A 87 -18.69 -10.76 14.92
C HIS A 87 -17.95 -11.52 13.82
N HIS A 88 -18.31 -12.78 13.62
CA HIS A 88 -17.75 -13.60 12.54
C HIS A 88 -18.18 -13.06 11.16
N ILE A 89 -17.23 -12.93 10.24
CA ILE A 89 -17.48 -12.50 8.86
C ILE A 89 -16.86 -13.51 7.89
N ASP A 90 -17.66 -14.02 6.96
CA ASP A 90 -17.19 -14.84 5.83
C ASP A 90 -16.95 -13.96 4.60
N GLY A 91 -15.67 -13.68 4.31
CA GLY A 91 -15.25 -12.96 3.11
C GLY A 91 -14.94 -13.92 1.97
N LYS A 92 -15.58 -13.74 0.80
CA LYS A 92 -15.24 -14.46 -0.44
C LYS A 92 -14.76 -13.47 -1.50
N PHE A 93 -13.53 -13.65 -2.00
CA PHE A 93 -12.98 -12.79 -3.05
C PHE A 93 -12.25 -13.61 -4.11
N LYS A 94 -12.95 -13.84 -5.24
CA LYS A 94 -12.59 -14.74 -6.35
C LYS A 94 -12.23 -16.16 -5.88
N SER A 95 -12.53 -17.11 -6.76
CA SER A 95 -12.59 -18.54 -6.45
C SER A 95 -11.23 -19.14 -6.10
#